data_AF-A0A496ZVF5-F1
#
_entry.id   AF-A0A496ZVF5-F1
#
_cell.length_a   1.000
_cell.length_b   1.000
_cell.length_c   1.000
_cell.angle_alpha   90.00
_cell.angle_beta   90.00
_cell.angle_gamma   90.00
#
_symmetry.space_group_name_H-M   'P 1'
#
loop_
_entity.id
_entity.type
_entity.pdbx_description
1 polymer ?
#
loop_
_entity_poly.entity_id
_entity_poly.type
_entity_poly.pdbx_seq_one_letter_code
_entity_poly.pdbx_strand_id
1 'polypeptide(L)'
;MMKHTDILVVTSGTATLETAYIGTPFIIAYKTSKISYELGKRFIKIDRIGLPNIVLDKDIVPELIQNEVNGKSISKNILAILSSETKYNQIKKELQNLHDILGSKKTSEEMVKLIEEMLNE
;
A
#
# COMPACT_ATOMS: atom_id res chain seq x y z
N MET A 1 -4.73 5.97 -16.02
CA MET A 1 -4.47 4.51 -16.09
C MET A 1 -5.00 3.82 -14.84
N MET A 2 -4.44 4.08 -13.65
CA MET A 2 -4.82 3.39 -12.39
C MET A 2 -6.34 3.41 -12.10
N LYS A 3 -7.00 4.57 -12.18
CA LYS A 3 -8.45 4.72 -11.93
C LYS A 3 -9.36 3.96 -12.90
N HIS A 4 -8.86 3.56 -14.07
CA HIS A 4 -9.64 2.93 -15.13
C HIS A 4 -9.32 1.43 -15.29
N THR A 5 -8.75 0.82 -14.26
CA THR A 5 -8.47 -0.62 -14.21
C THR A 5 -9.20 -1.22 -13.02
N ASP A 6 -9.71 -2.45 -13.15
CA ASP A 6 -10.41 -3.12 -12.06
C ASP A 6 -9.47 -3.56 -10.93
N ILE A 7 -8.23 -3.93 -11.28
CA ILE A 7 -7.20 -4.38 -10.35
C ILE A 7 -5.79 -4.07 -10.87
N LEU A 8 -4.87 -3.74 -9.98
CA LEU A 8 -3.47 -3.47 -10.31
C LEU A 8 -2.52 -4.46 -9.62
N VAL A 9 -1.36 -4.70 -10.23
CA VAL A 9 -0.19 -5.31 -9.56
C VAL A 9 0.87 -4.23 -9.46
N VAL A 10 1.23 -3.87 -8.23
CA VAL A 10 2.01 -2.67 -7.96
C VAL A 10 3.30 -3.05 -7.23
N THR A 11 4.41 -2.43 -7.62
CA THR A 11 5.68 -2.59 -6.90
C THR A 11 5.57 -1.97 -5.51
N SER A 12 6.39 -2.38 -4.55
CA SER A 12 6.47 -1.65 -3.27
C SER A 12 6.92 -0.19 -3.48
N GLY A 13 6.65 0.68 -2.51
CA GLY A 13 7.08 2.08 -2.52
C GLY A 13 5.94 3.06 -2.75
N THR A 14 6.24 4.24 -3.29
CA THR A 14 5.28 5.36 -3.42
C THR A 14 4.08 5.00 -4.28
N ALA A 15 4.27 4.18 -5.31
CA ALA A 15 3.20 3.70 -6.18
C ALA A 15 2.08 2.97 -5.41
N THR A 16 2.39 2.33 -4.27
CA THR A 16 1.37 1.69 -3.42
C THR A 16 0.46 2.72 -2.75
N LEU A 17 1.03 3.83 -2.27
CA LEU A 17 0.27 4.90 -1.63
C LEU A 17 -0.55 5.69 -2.66
N GLU A 18 0.02 5.97 -3.83
CA GLU A 18 -0.69 6.59 -4.95
C GLU A 18 -1.89 5.73 -5.40
N THR A 19 -1.68 4.43 -5.60
CA THR A 19 -2.75 3.51 -5.98
C THR A 19 -3.83 3.43 -4.90
N ALA A 20 -3.41 3.37 -3.64
CA ALA A 20 -4.34 3.32 -2.53
C ALA A 20 -5.15 4.61 -2.37
N TYR A 21 -4.52 5.77 -2.56
CA TYR A 21 -5.18 7.06 -2.58
C TYR A 21 -6.21 7.20 -3.72
N ILE A 22 -5.92 6.61 -4.89
CA ILE A 22 -6.85 6.54 -6.03
C ILE A 22 -8.04 5.59 -5.74
N GLY A 23 -7.88 4.63 -4.81
CA GLY A 23 -8.94 3.72 -4.39
C GLY A 23 -9.17 2.53 -5.34
N THR A 24 -8.22 2.24 -6.23
CA THR A 24 -8.31 1.06 -7.10
C THR A 24 -7.73 -0.15 -6.38
N PRO A 25 -8.45 -1.28 -6.26
CA PRO A 25 -7.91 -2.50 -5.65
C PRO A 25 -6.62 -2.97 -6.32
N PHE A 26 -5.70 -3.52 -5.53
CA PHE A 26 -4.40 -3.93 -6.04
C PHE A 26 -3.75 -5.02 -5.19
N ILE A 27 -2.66 -5.57 -5.71
CA ILE A 27 -1.76 -6.52 -5.03
C ILE A 27 -0.36 -5.93 -5.04
N ILE A 28 0.35 -6.07 -3.94
CA ILE A 28 1.73 -5.61 -3.80
C ILE A 28 2.64 -6.76 -4.22
N ALA A 29 3.57 -6.50 -5.14
CA ALA A 29 4.60 -7.43 -5.55
C ALA A 29 5.97 -6.86 -5.22
N TYR A 30 6.70 -7.52 -4.31
CA TYR A 30 8.04 -7.11 -3.93
C TYR A 30 9.05 -8.22 -4.18
N LYS A 31 10.00 -7.96 -5.08
CA LYS A 31 11.09 -8.90 -5.39
C LYS A 31 12.40 -8.14 -5.53
N THR A 32 13.34 -8.44 -4.66
CA THR A 32 14.71 -7.91 -4.69
C THR A 32 15.73 -9.04 -4.67
N SER A 33 17.02 -8.70 -4.70
CA SER A 33 18.11 -9.68 -4.60
C SER A 33 17.99 -10.46 -3.29
N LYS A 34 18.27 -11.77 -3.33
CA LYS A 34 18.17 -12.63 -2.13
C LYS A 34 19.05 -12.12 -1.00
N ILE A 35 20.26 -11.67 -1.31
CA ILE A 35 21.22 -11.15 -0.33
C ILE A 35 20.67 -9.88 0.33
N SER A 36 20.17 -8.93 -0.48
CA SER A 36 19.56 -7.70 0.03
C SER A 36 18.35 -7.98 0.92
N TYR A 37 17.50 -8.95 0.53
CA TYR A 37 16.33 -9.33 1.32
C TYR A 37 16.72 -9.98 2.65
N GLU A 38 17.64 -10.94 2.67
CA GLU A 38 18.07 -11.62 3.89
C GLU A 38 18.76 -10.68 4.88
N LEU A 39 19.55 -9.73 4.39
CA LEU A 39 20.13 -8.69 5.24
C LEU A 39 19.03 -7.75 5.75
N GLY A 40 18.19 -7.21 4.86
CA GLY A 40 17.11 -6.30 5.23
C GLY A 40 16.15 -6.90 6.25
N LYS A 41 15.74 -8.16 6.07
CA LYS A 41 14.84 -8.88 6.99
C LYS A 41 15.38 -9.00 8.42
N ARG A 42 16.70 -8.99 8.61
CA ARG A 42 17.32 -9.03 9.96
C ARG A 42 17.30 -7.68 10.67
N PHE A 43 17.23 -6.58 9.91
CA PHE A 43 17.21 -5.22 10.46
C PHE A 43 15.81 -4.62 10.55
N ILE A 44 14.90 -5.06 9.66
CA ILE A 44 13.53 -4.54 9.53
C ILE A 44 12.60 -5.33 10.48
N LYS A 45 11.93 -4.62 11.41
CA LYS A 45 11.03 -5.20 12.42
C LYS A 45 9.54 -4.99 12.14
N ILE A 46 9.17 -4.69 10.91
CA ILE A 46 7.77 -4.46 10.53
C ILE A 46 7.16 -5.72 9.93
N ASP A 47 5.90 -6.00 10.26
CA ASP A 47 5.17 -7.18 9.80
C ASP A 47 4.59 -7.01 8.38
N ARG A 48 4.57 -5.76 7.87
CA ARG A 48 3.99 -5.38 6.58
C ARG A 48 4.95 -4.48 5.83
N ILE A 49 5.04 -4.63 4.51
CA ILE A 49 5.95 -3.85 3.66
C ILE A 49 5.17 -2.79 2.86
N GLY A 50 3.91 -3.05 2.54
CA GLY A 50 3.05 -2.11 1.85
C GLY A 50 2.65 -0.94 2.73
N LEU A 51 2.93 0.29 2.30
CA LEU A 51 2.53 1.51 3.05
C LEU A 51 1.02 1.51 3.41
N PRO A 52 0.09 1.12 2.53
CA PRO A 52 -1.35 1.10 2.85
C PRO A 52 -1.68 0.13 3.98
N ASN A 53 -1.01 -1.02 4.00
CA ASN A 53 -1.16 -2.07 5.01
C ASN A 53 -0.51 -1.64 6.35
N ILE A 54 0.64 -0.95 6.30
CA ILE A 54 1.32 -0.39 7.48
C ILE A 54 0.48 0.72 8.13
N VAL A 55 -0.02 1.68 7.35
CA VAL A 55 -0.75 2.84 7.87
C VAL A 55 -2.05 2.43 8.56
N LEU A 56 -2.74 1.42 8.04
CA LEU A 56 -3.98 0.90 8.63
C LEU A 56 -3.77 -0.22 9.64
N ASP A 57 -2.53 -0.67 9.84
CA ASP A 57 -2.16 -1.83 10.67
C ASP A 57 -2.97 -3.10 10.33
N LYS A 58 -3.24 -3.31 9.03
CA LYS A 58 -4.13 -4.36 8.52
C LYS A 58 -3.66 -4.88 7.17
N ASP A 59 -3.96 -6.14 6.88
CA ASP A 59 -3.68 -6.75 5.57
C ASP A 59 -4.82 -6.43 4.59
N ILE A 60 -4.97 -5.15 4.23
CA ILE A 60 -6.06 -4.68 3.37
C ILE A 60 -5.86 -5.13 1.92
N VAL A 61 -4.62 -5.25 1.47
CA VAL A 61 -4.27 -5.78 0.14
C VAL A 61 -3.24 -6.90 0.27
N PRO A 62 -3.26 -7.92 -0.61
CA PRO A 62 -2.28 -8.99 -0.55
C PRO A 62 -0.86 -8.48 -0.83
N GLU A 63 0.11 -8.93 -0.03
CA GLU A 63 1.54 -8.71 -0.26
C GLU A 63 2.18 -10.03 -0.73
N LEU A 64 2.78 -10.01 -1.91
CA LEU A 64 3.54 -11.12 -2.47
C LEU A 64 5.02 -10.76 -2.38
N ILE A 65 5.76 -11.52 -1.59
CA ILE A 65 7.17 -11.21 -1.28
C ILE A 65 8.08 -12.32 -1.83
N GLN A 66 9.16 -11.90 -2.50
CA GLN A 66 10.23 -12.76 -3.01
C GLN A 66 9.71 -13.94 -3.87
N ASN A 67 9.63 -15.14 -3.30
CA ASN A 67 9.22 -16.36 -4.01
C ASN A 67 7.72 -16.37 -4.32
N GLU A 68 6.92 -15.60 -3.59
CA GLU A 68 5.49 -15.45 -3.84
C GLU A 68 5.21 -14.57 -5.06
N VAL A 69 6.19 -13.79 -5.52
CA VAL A 69 6.10 -13.02 -6.77
C VAL A 69 6.32 -13.96 -7.96
N ASN A 70 5.26 -14.70 -8.28
CA ASN A 70 5.18 -15.59 -9.43
C ASN A 70 3.76 -15.56 -10.04
N GLY A 71 3.64 -15.94 -11.32
CA GLY A 71 2.38 -15.84 -12.06
C GLY A 71 1.21 -16.61 -11.43
N LYS A 72 1.46 -17.76 -10.79
CA LYS A 72 0.44 -18.56 -10.10
C LYS A 72 -0.11 -17.83 -8.86
N SER A 73 0.76 -17.28 -8.03
CA SER A 73 0.35 -16.52 -6.84
C SER A 73 -0.36 -15.22 -7.19
N ILE A 74 0.14 -14.50 -8.21
CA ILE A 74 -0.46 -13.25 -8.69
C ILE A 74 -1.87 -13.53 -9.23
N SER A 75 -2.00 -14.45 -10.19
CA SER A 75 -3.31 -14.80 -10.77
C SER A 75 -4.31 -15.31 -9.73
N LYS A 76 -3.87 -16.16 -8.79
CA LYS A 76 -4.72 -16.64 -7.69
C LYS A 76 -5.29 -15.47 -6.87
N ASN A 77 -4.47 -14.51 -6.49
CA ASN A 77 -4.93 -13.36 -5.69
C ASN A 77 -5.83 -12.42 -6.49
N ILE A 78 -5.50 -12.19 -7.76
CA ILE A 78 -6.33 -11.38 -8.67
C ILE A 78 -7.73 -12.00 -8.77
N LEU A 79 -7.80 -13.29 -9.11
CA LEU A 79 -9.08 -14.00 -9.25
C LEU A 79 -9.85 -14.03 -7.94
N ALA A 80 -9.16 -14.24 -6.80
CA ALA A 80 -9.82 -14.22 -5.49
C ALA A 80 -10.43 -12.85 -5.14
N ILE A 81 -9.84 -11.75 -5.61
CA ILE A 81 -10.40 -10.40 -5.43
C ILE A 81 -11.55 -10.16 -6.42
N LEU A 82 -11.32 -10.39 -7.71
CA LEU A 82 -12.29 -10.07 -8.76
C LEU A 82 -13.54 -10.98 -8.75
N SER A 83 -13.40 -12.24 -8.29
CA SER A 83 -14.51 -13.19 -8.24
C SER A 83 -15.36 -13.08 -6.98
N SER A 84 -15.01 -12.18 -6.06
CA SER A 84 -15.74 -11.96 -4.80
C SER A 84 -16.09 -10.49 -4.65
N GLU A 85 -17.34 -10.16 -4.94
CA GLU A 85 -17.85 -8.80 -4.77
C GLU A 85 -17.67 -8.30 -3.33
N THR A 86 -17.90 -9.16 -2.34
CA THR A 86 -17.67 -8.86 -0.92
C THR A 86 -16.23 -8.45 -0.66
N LYS A 87 -15.25 -9.25 -1.11
CA LYS A 87 -13.82 -8.95 -0.90
C LYS A 87 -13.40 -7.70 -1.65
N TYR A 88 -13.83 -7.55 -2.90
CA TYR A 88 -13.55 -6.38 -3.72
C TYR A 88 -14.05 -5.08 -3.05
N ASN A 89 -15.29 -5.08 -2.59
CA ASN A 89 -15.90 -3.93 -1.93
C ASN A 89 -15.28 -3.65 -0.56
N GLN A 90 -14.88 -4.69 0.18
CA GLN A 90 -14.14 -4.52 1.43
C GLN A 90 -12.80 -3.82 1.21
N ILE A 91 -12.02 -4.24 0.20
CA ILE A 91 -10.76 -3.59 -0.15
C ILE A 91 -11.02 -2.12 -0.51
N LYS A 92 -11.99 -1.84 -1.38
CA LYS A 92 -12.35 -0.45 -1.73
C LYS A 92 -12.71 0.40 -0.52
N LYS A 93 -13.46 -0.16 0.43
CA LYS A 93 -13.84 0.54 1.66
C LYS A 93 -12.62 0.89 2.52
N GLU A 94 -11.69 -0.05 2.71
CA GLU A 94 -10.48 0.22 3.48
C GLU A 94 -9.56 1.21 2.75
N LEU A 95 -9.48 1.17 1.42
CA LEU A 95 -8.76 2.17 0.64
C LEU A 95 -9.39 3.57 0.77
N GLN A 96 -10.72 3.67 0.82
CA GLN A 96 -11.39 4.95 1.08
C GLN A 96 -11.06 5.47 2.48
N ASN A 97 -11.06 4.60 3.50
CA ASN A 97 -10.65 4.98 4.85
C ASN A 97 -9.20 5.51 4.88
N LEU A 98 -8.28 4.87 4.13
CA LEU A 98 -6.92 5.38 3.99
C LEU A 98 -6.90 6.76 3.31
N HIS A 99 -7.69 6.96 2.25
CA HIS A 99 -7.81 8.25 1.59
C HIS A 99 -8.24 9.35 2.56
N ASP A 100 -9.23 9.07 3.41
CA ASP A 100 -9.75 10.03 4.39
C ASP A 100 -8.68 10.39 5.44
N ILE A 101 -7.91 9.40 5.92
CA ILE A 101 -6.79 9.62 6.83
C ILE A 101 -5.73 10.52 6.18
N LEU A 102 -5.32 10.22 4.94
CA LEU A 102 -4.25 10.95 4.25
C LEU A 102 -4.69 12.32 3.73
N GLY A 103 -5.95 12.47 3.33
CA GLY A 103 -6.49 13.68 2.72
C GLY A 103 -7.01 14.72 3.72
N SER A 104 -7.16 14.35 4.99
CA SER A 104 -7.73 15.22 6.04
C SER A 104 -6.88 16.44 6.40
N LYS A 105 -5.57 16.42 6.12
CA LYS A 105 -4.66 17.52 6.49
C LYS A 105 -4.12 18.23 5.26
N LYS A 106 -4.13 19.57 5.31
CA LYS A 106 -3.39 20.40 4.36
C LYS A 106 -1.96 20.55 4.84
N THR A 107 -1.13 19.57 4.50
CA THR A 107 0.26 19.48 4.96
C THR A 107 1.04 20.78 4.71
N SER A 108 0.80 21.48 3.61
CA SER A 108 1.44 22.76 3.31
C SER A 108 1.09 23.88 4.31
N GLU A 109 -0.16 23.94 4.79
CA GLU A 109 -0.59 24.94 5.77
C GLU A 109 -0.11 24.57 7.18
N GLU A 110 -0.16 23.28 7.54
CA GLU A 110 0.33 22.79 8.83
C GLU A 110 1.85 22.93 8.97
N MET A 111 2.61 22.76 7.88
CA MET A 111 4.07 22.89 7.90
C MET A 111 4.50 24.34 8.19
N VAL A 112 3.75 25.34 7.70
CA VAL A 112 4.05 26.75 7.98
C VAL A 112 3.95 27.02 9.48
N LYS A 113 2.86 26.57 10.13
CA LYS A 113 2.68 26.72 11.58
C LYS A 113 3.82 26.09 12.38
N LEU A 114 4.23 24.88 12.00
CA LEU A 114 5.33 24.18 12.67
C LEU A 114 6.67 24.93 12.51
N ILE A 115 6.95 25.48 11.33
CA ILE A 115 8.16 26.29 11.11
C ILE A 115 8.11 27.57 11.94
N GLU A 116 6.96 28.24 12.01
CA GLU A 116 6.79 29.44 12.86
C GLU A 116 7.01 29.11 14.35
N GLU A 117 6.50 27.98 14.85
CA GLU A 117 6.78 27.51 16.21
C GLU A 117 8.28 27.28 16.43
N MET A 118 8.94 26.54 15.55
CA MET A 118 10.38 26.26 15.65
C MET A 118 11.28 27.49 15.56
N LEU A 119 10.83 28.57 14.90
CA LEU A 119 11.57 29.83 14.79
C LEU A 119 11.37 30.78 15.97
N ASN A 120 10.29 30.57 16.75
CA ASN A 120 9.96 31.36 17.94
C ASN A 120 10.44 30.71 19.26
N GLU A 121 11.04 29.52 19.18
CA GLU A 121 11.83 28.87 20.25
C GLU A 121 13.31 29.32 20.22
#